data_AF-A0A0C9YDQ9-F1
#
_entry.id   AF-A0A0C9YDQ9-F1
#
_cell.length_a   1.000
_cell.length_b   1.000
_cell.length_c   1.000
_cell.angle_alpha   90.00
_cell.angle_beta   90.00
_cell.angle_gamma   90.00
#
_symmetry.space_group_name_H-M   'P 1'
#
loop_
_entity.id
_entity.type
_entity.pdbx_description
1 polymer ?
#
loop_
_entity_poly.entity_id
_entity_poly.type
_entity_poly.pdbx_seq_one_letter_code
_entity_poly.pdbx_strand_id
1 'polypeptide(L)'
;MVFTNHFDIDLEGKPALFVKYGSDILVEASTQSFFHALAQDESAPGIPKVYDAFCEEGYCFSVMEKIELPTLSTCKISEDDAVQSVASIVKWLLTQAPSVPPSIFGRISSEVVFFRPGSA
;
A
#
# COMPACT_ATOMS: atom_id res chain seq x y z
N MET A 1 -9.73 3.21 18.52
CA MET A 1 -8.56 2.38 18.20
C MET A 1 -8.91 1.69 16.90
N VAL A 2 -8.26 2.06 15.79
CA VAL A 2 -8.49 1.42 14.49
C VAL A 2 -7.73 0.10 14.53
N PHE A 3 -8.45 -1.03 14.56
CA PHE A 3 -7.83 -2.34 14.45
C PHE A 3 -7.87 -2.76 12.99
N THR A 4 -6.70 -2.80 12.38
CA THR A 4 -6.50 -3.42 11.06
C THR A 4 -5.80 -4.73 11.28
N ASN A 5 -6.46 -5.83 10.91
CA ASN A 5 -5.87 -7.16 10.90
C ASN A 5 -5.61 -7.59 9.46
N HIS A 6 -4.77 -8.60 9.28
CA HIS A 6 -4.47 -9.13 7.96
C HIS A 6 -4.18 -10.64 7.99
N PHE A 7 -4.32 -11.27 6.83
CA PHE A 7 -3.92 -12.65 6.58
C PHE A 7 -3.59 -12.84 5.10
N ASP A 8 -2.85 -13.91 4.80
CA ASP A 8 -2.51 -14.30 3.44
C ASP A 8 -3.47 -15.39 2.94
N ILE A 9 -3.82 -15.35 1.67
CA ILE A 9 -4.51 -16.44 0.97
C ILE A 9 -3.55 -17.01 -0.07
N ASP A 10 -3.26 -18.31 0.07
CA ASP A 10 -2.57 -19.09 -0.94
C ASP A 10 -3.58 -20.08 -1.55
N LEU A 11 -3.87 -19.89 -2.84
CA LEU A 11 -4.74 -20.79 -3.60
C LEU A 11 -3.89 -21.52 -4.63
N GLU A 12 -3.96 -22.84 -4.63
CA GLU A 12 -3.18 -23.67 -5.55
C GLU A 12 -3.37 -23.23 -7.01
N GLY A 13 -2.26 -22.93 -7.69
CA GLY A 13 -2.26 -22.47 -9.08
C GLY A 13 -2.69 -21.00 -9.30
N LYS A 14 -2.77 -20.19 -8.23
CA LYS A 14 -3.06 -18.75 -8.30
C LYS A 14 -1.97 -17.93 -7.60
N PRO A 15 -1.81 -16.64 -7.96
CA PRO A 15 -0.96 -15.74 -7.19
C PRO A 15 -1.45 -15.62 -5.75
N ALA A 16 -0.53 -15.62 -4.79
CA ALA A 16 -0.86 -15.38 -3.39
C ALA A 16 -1.43 -13.97 -3.19
N LEU A 17 -2.42 -13.86 -2.31
CA LEU A 17 -3.15 -12.63 -2.03
C LEU A 17 -2.91 -12.20 -0.58
N PHE A 18 -2.87 -10.89 -0.36
CA PHE A 18 -2.86 -10.29 0.96
C PHE A 18 -4.24 -9.72 1.25
N VAL A 19 -4.82 -10.04 2.41
CA VAL A 19 -6.16 -9.55 2.79
C VAL A 19 -6.07 -8.75 4.06
N LYS A 20 -6.53 -7.49 4.02
CA LYS A 20 -6.74 -6.65 5.22
C LYS A 20 -8.21 -6.62 5.59
N TYR A 21 -8.51 -6.53 6.88
CA TYR A 21 -9.88 -6.30 7.36
C TYR A 21 -9.94 -5.39 8.60
N GLY A 22 -11.02 -4.61 8.73
CA GLY A 22 -11.15 -3.55 9.75
C GLY A 22 -12.14 -2.44 9.39
N SER A 23 -12.19 -1.38 10.20
CA SER A 23 -13.20 -0.31 10.10
C SER A 23 -12.98 0.69 8.95
N ASP A 24 -11.75 0.85 8.48
CA ASP A 24 -11.36 1.90 7.52
C ASP A 24 -10.92 1.34 6.16
N ILE A 25 -11.12 0.03 5.96
CA ILE A 25 -10.51 -0.73 4.87
C ILE A 25 -11.00 -0.31 3.48
N LEU A 26 -12.28 0.03 3.34
CA LEU A 26 -12.80 0.47 2.04
C LEU A 26 -12.20 1.80 1.59
N VAL A 27 -11.98 2.71 2.53
CA VAL A 27 -11.34 4.01 2.25
C VAL A 27 -9.88 3.78 1.90
N GLU A 28 -9.16 2.98 2.70
CA GLU A 28 -7.76 2.61 2.42
C GLU A 28 -7.61 1.96 1.05
N ALA A 29 -8.48 1.00 0.71
CA ALA A 29 -8.51 0.33 -0.58
C ALA A 29 -8.76 1.31 -1.74
N SER A 30 -9.69 2.24 -1.57
CA SER A 30 -9.99 3.28 -2.57
C SER A 30 -8.77 4.19 -2.79
N THR A 31 -8.11 4.62 -1.71
CA THR A 31 -6.90 5.43 -1.75
C THR A 31 -5.74 4.70 -2.41
N GLN A 32 -5.50 3.44 -2.05
CA GLN A 32 -4.45 2.63 -2.66
C GLN A 32 -4.71 2.40 -4.15
N SER A 33 -5.96 2.08 -4.53
CA SER A 33 -6.36 1.91 -5.93
C SER A 33 -6.11 3.18 -6.76
N PHE A 34 -6.45 4.34 -6.18
CA PHE A 34 -6.22 5.63 -6.81
C PHE A 34 -4.72 5.88 -7.08
N PHE A 35 -3.87 5.72 -6.06
CA PHE A 35 -2.44 5.94 -6.25
C PHE A 35 -1.77 4.88 -7.14
N HIS A 36 -2.21 3.62 -7.09
CA HIS A 36 -1.77 2.59 -8.04
C HIS A 36 -2.08 3.01 -9.49
N ALA A 37 -3.26 3.59 -9.74
CA ALA A 37 -3.63 4.08 -11.06
C ALA A 37 -2.77 5.27 -11.53
N LEU A 38 -2.23 6.07 -10.60
CA LEU A 38 -1.30 7.16 -10.90
C LEU A 38 0.15 6.69 -11.09
N ALA A 39 0.53 5.58 -10.47
CA ALA A 39 1.86 4.98 -10.53
C ALA A 39 2.11 4.26 -11.87
N GLN A 40 2.02 4.99 -12.98
CA GLN A 40 2.22 4.47 -14.35
C GLN A 40 3.63 4.73 -14.89
N ASP A 41 4.40 5.60 -14.24
CA ASP A 41 5.75 5.98 -14.65
C ASP A 41 6.82 5.30 -13.78
N GLU A 42 8.03 5.17 -14.33
CA GLU A 42 9.17 4.53 -13.64
C GLU A 42 9.62 5.30 -12.39
N SER A 43 9.19 6.55 -12.24
CA SER A 43 9.48 7.38 -11.07
C SER A 43 8.56 7.11 -9.88
N ALA A 44 7.45 6.40 -10.09
CA ALA A 44 6.49 6.10 -9.05
C ALA A 44 6.98 4.98 -8.12
N PRO A 45 6.62 5.07 -6.82
CA PRO A 45 6.84 3.97 -5.91
C PRO A 45 6.01 2.74 -6.32
N GLY A 46 6.49 1.55 -5.95
CA GLY A 46 5.70 0.34 -6.10
C GLY A 46 4.50 0.36 -5.16
N ILE A 47 3.30 0.53 -5.71
CA ILE A 47 2.04 0.50 -4.97
C ILE A 47 1.37 -0.83 -5.27
N PRO A 48 1.05 -1.69 -4.27
CA PRO A 48 0.40 -2.96 -4.53
C PRO A 48 -0.99 -2.76 -5.14
N LYS A 49 -1.37 -3.62 -6.08
CA LYS A 49 -2.70 -3.55 -6.68
C LYS A 49 -3.78 -4.03 -5.69
N VAL A 50 -4.86 -3.28 -5.55
CA VAL A 50 -6.10 -3.79 -4.93
C VAL A 50 -6.91 -4.51 -5.99
N TYR A 51 -7.29 -5.76 -5.73
CA TYR A 51 -8.14 -6.55 -6.61
C TYR A 51 -9.62 -6.35 -6.30
N ASP A 52 -9.97 -6.29 -5.02
CA ASP A 52 -11.35 -6.11 -4.57
C ASP A 52 -11.43 -5.51 -3.15
N ALA A 53 -12.54 -4.85 -2.84
CA ALA A 53 -12.85 -4.33 -1.51
C ALA A 53 -14.36 -4.36 -1.25
N PHE A 54 -14.78 -5.01 -0.17
CA PHE A 54 -16.19 -5.28 0.13
C PHE A 54 -16.42 -5.40 1.64
N CYS A 55 -17.69 -5.39 2.09
CA CYS A 55 -18.04 -5.69 3.48
C CYS A 55 -18.99 -6.89 3.54
N GLU A 56 -18.71 -7.80 4.47
CA GLU A 56 -19.45 -9.04 4.70
C GLU A 56 -19.47 -9.34 6.20
N GLU A 57 -20.61 -9.79 6.73
CA GLU A 57 -20.77 -10.16 8.16
C GLU A 57 -20.29 -9.10 9.18
N GLY A 58 -20.40 -7.81 8.85
CA GLY A 58 -19.99 -6.70 9.73
C GLY A 58 -18.49 -6.39 9.71
N TYR A 59 -17.73 -7.04 8.83
CA TYR A 59 -16.33 -6.75 8.56
C TYR A 59 -16.16 -6.18 7.16
N CYS A 60 -15.21 -5.28 6.97
CA CYS A 60 -14.83 -4.80 5.65
C CYS A 60 -13.43 -5.31 5.30
N PHE A 61 -13.27 -5.77 4.06
CA PHE A 61 -12.11 -6.47 3.54
C PHE A 61 -11.52 -5.72 2.35
N SER A 62 -10.19 -5.82 2.19
CA SER A 62 -9.45 -5.39 1.00
C SER A 62 -8.51 -6.50 0.60
N VAL A 63 -8.71 -7.01 -0.61
CA VAL A 63 -7.92 -8.07 -1.22
C VAL A 63 -6.94 -7.43 -2.19
N MET A 64 -5.65 -7.63 -1.95
CA MET A 64 -4.59 -6.97 -2.70
C MET A 64 -3.46 -7.93 -3.07
N GLU A 65 -2.62 -7.46 -3.99
CA GLU A 65 -1.38 -8.11 -4.38
C GLU A 65 -0.50 -8.35 -3.14
N LYS A 66 -0.04 -9.59 -2.98
CA LYS A 66 0.97 -9.91 -1.97
C LYS A 66 2.34 -9.51 -2.50
N ILE A 67 3.00 -8.62 -1.77
CA ILE A 67 4.38 -8.22 -2.08
C ILE A 67 5.34 -9.03 -1.22
N GLU A 68 6.13 -9.88 -1.86
CA GLU A 68 7.20 -10.65 -1.19
C GLU A 68 8.50 -9.84 -1.10
N LEU A 69 8.41 -8.63 -0.55
CA LEU A 69 9.56 -7.78 -0.28
C LEU A 69 9.62 -7.44 1.21
N PRO A 70 10.83 -7.31 1.78
CA PRO A 70 10.97 -6.85 3.15
C PRO A 70 10.39 -5.45 3.30
N THR A 71 9.70 -5.24 4.42
CA THR A 71 9.31 -3.91 4.86
C THR A 71 10.56 -3.11 5.27
N LEU A 72 10.45 -1.78 5.31
CA LEU A 72 11.54 -0.94 5.84
C LEU A 72 11.95 -1.32 7.26
N SER A 73 11.01 -1.82 8.08
CA SER A 73 11.29 -2.28 9.45
C SER A 73 12.05 -3.60 9.54
N THR A 74 12.05 -4.40 8.48
CA THR A 74 12.70 -5.73 8.44
C THR A 74 13.91 -5.77 7.51
N CYS A 75 14.09 -4.75 6.67
CA CYS A 75 15.21 -4.66 5.75
C CYS A 75 16.50 -4.22 6.48
N LYS A 76 17.64 -4.81 6.13
CA LYS A 76 18.96 -4.43 6.64
C LYS A 76 19.57 -3.31 5.80
N ILE A 77 18.90 -2.17 5.73
CA ILE A 77 19.40 -0.97 5.06
C ILE A 77 19.94 0.04 6.08
N SER A 78 20.79 0.96 5.63
CA SER A 78 21.24 2.06 6.48
C SER A 78 20.07 3.01 6.80
N GLU A 79 20.14 3.71 7.91
CA GLU A 79 19.14 4.73 8.26
C GLU A 79 19.06 5.82 7.18
N ASP A 80 20.20 6.25 6.64
CA ASP A 80 20.27 7.24 5.58
C ASP A 80 19.54 6.77 4.31
N ASP A 81 19.73 5.52 3.89
CA ASP A 81 19.04 4.94 2.73
C ASP A 81 17.53 4.79 2.97
N ALA A 82 17.13 4.42 4.20
CA ALA A 82 15.73 4.33 4.58
C ALA A 82 15.04 5.70 4.55
N VAL A 83 15.69 6.72 5.12
CA VAL A 83 15.22 8.11 5.13
C VAL A 83 15.10 8.63 3.70
N GLN A 84 16.12 8.40 2.86
CA GLN A 84 16.10 8.84 1.46
C GLN A 84 14.97 8.17 0.67
N SER A 85 14.74 6.87 0.89
CA SER A 85 13.67 6.12 0.24
C SER A 85 12.29 6.63 0.64
N VAL A 86 12.06 6.82 1.94
CA VAL A 86 10.81 7.40 2.45
C VAL A 86 10.61 8.82 1.92
N ALA A 87 11.66 9.65 1.91
CA ALA A 87 11.59 11.01 1.40
C ALA A 87 11.20 11.05 -0.08
N SER A 88 11.73 10.17 -0.91
CA SER A 88 11.38 10.06 -2.33
C SER A 88 9.91 9.66 -2.51
N ILE A 89 9.42 8.68 -1.75
CA ILE A 89 8.01 8.25 -1.77
C ILE A 89 7.08 9.40 -1.36
N VAL A 90 7.40 10.09 -0.27
CA VAL A 90 6.61 11.22 0.23
C VAL A 90 6.60 12.37 -0.79
N LYS A 91 7.74 12.69 -1.42
CA LYS A 91 7.79 13.70 -2.48
C LYS A 91 6.88 13.32 -3.64
N TRP A 92 6.91 12.08 -4.10
CA TRP A 92 6.01 11.62 -5.17
C TRP A 92 4.54 11.71 -4.75
N LEU A 93 4.19 11.31 -3.52
CA LEU A 93 2.81 11.44 -3.02
C LEU A 93 2.35 12.91 -3.00
N LEU A 94 3.24 13.82 -2.63
CA LEU A 94 2.95 15.26 -2.62
C LEU A 94 2.78 15.84 -4.03
N THR A 95 3.50 15.34 -5.04
CA THR A 95 3.28 15.79 -6.43
C THR A 95 1.92 15.35 -6.98
N GLN A 96 1.37 14.25 -6.48
CA GLN A 96 0.02 13.80 -6.83
C GLN A 96 -1.09 14.56 -6.10
N ALA A 97 -0.78 15.31 -5.02
CA ALA A 97 -1.78 15.99 -4.20
C ALA A 97 -2.81 16.85 -4.98
N PRO A 98 -2.45 17.57 -6.06
CA PRO A 98 -3.42 18.32 -6.86
C PRO A 98 -4.47 17.45 -7.57
N SER A 99 -4.13 16.20 -7.84
CA SER A 99 -4.99 15.24 -8.53
C SER A 99 -5.84 14.40 -7.57
N VAL A 100 -5.54 14.41 -6.27
CA VAL A 100 -6.25 13.58 -5.29
C VAL A 100 -7.60 14.21 -4.93
N PRO A 101 -8.73 13.51 -5.11
CA PRO A 101 -10.01 13.96 -4.62
C PRO A 101 -9.99 14.16 -3.09
N PRO A 102 -10.64 15.22 -2.55
CA PRO A 102 -10.70 15.47 -1.11
C PRO A 102 -11.27 14.30 -0.27
N SER A 103 -12.01 13.38 -0.92
CA SER A 103 -12.56 12.17 -0.30
C SER A 103 -11.56 11.03 -0.09
N ILE A 104 -10.32 11.13 -0.62
CA ILE A 104 -9.38 10.01 -0.74
C ILE A 104 -8.09 10.22 0.08
N PHE A 105 -7.70 11.47 0.40
CA PHE A 105 -6.46 11.75 1.12
C PHE A 105 -6.69 11.70 2.65
N GLY A 106 -6.12 10.74 3.37
CA GLY A 106 -6.36 10.68 4.81
C GLY A 106 -5.52 9.78 5.70
N ARG A 107 -5.13 8.54 5.31
CA ARG A 107 -4.47 7.61 6.26
C ARG A 107 -3.55 6.61 5.56
N ILE A 108 -2.34 7.01 5.20
CA ILE A 108 -1.27 6.06 4.85
C ILE A 108 -0.48 5.78 6.13
N SER A 109 -0.59 4.57 6.69
CA SER A 109 0.22 4.13 7.84
C SER A 109 1.63 3.77 7.37
N SER A 110 2.65 4.07 8.19
CA SER A 110 4.06 3.73 7.92
C SER A 110 4.32 2.22 7.83
N GLU A 111 3.39 1.39 8.34
CA GLU A 111 3.48 -0.08 8.30
C GLU A 111 3.25 -0.68 6.91
N VAL A 112 2.83 0.12 5.91
CA VAL A 112 2.43 -0.36 4.57
C VAL A 112 3.45 0.05 3.49
N VAL A 113 4.62 0.56 3.87
CA VAL A 113 5.67 0.98 2.91
C VAL A 113 6.66 -0.15 2.66
N PHE A 114 6.61 -0.72 1.46
CA PHE A 114 7.54 -1.75 0.99
C PHE A 114 8.79 -1.12 0.37
N PHE A 115 9.96 -1.69 0.64
CA PHE A 115 11.22 -1.21 0.06
C PHE A 115 11.54 -1.97 -1.23
N ARG A 116 11.81 -1.22 -2.31
CA ARG A 116 12.39 -1.75 -3.55
C ARG A 116 13.77 -1.13 -3.75
N PRO A 117 14.87 -1.91 -3.72
CA PRO A 117 16.18 -1.38 -4.07
C PRO A 117 16.28 -1.16 -5.58
N GLY A 118 16.67 0.05 -6.00
CA GLY A 118 17.09 0.36 -7.37
C GLY A 118 16.14 1.26 -8.17
N SER A 119 16.24 2.57 -7.95
CA SER A 119 16.00 3.59 -8.97
C SER A 119 17.13 4.62 -8.84
N ALA A 120 18.17 4.44 -9.65
CA ALA A 120 19.25 5.39 -9.84
C ALA A 120 18.83 6.46 -10.86
#